data_AF-A0A0V1B5U4-F1
#
_entry.id   AF-A0A0V1B5U4-F1
#
_cell.length_a   1.000
_cell.length_b   1.000
_cell.length_c   1.000
_cell.angle_alpha   90.00
_cell.angle_beta   90.00
_cell.angle_gamma   90.00
#
_symmetry.space_group_name_H-M   'P 1'
#
loop_
_entity.id
_entity.type
_entity.pdbx_description
1 polymer ?
#
loop_
_entity_poly.entity_id
_entity_poly.type
_entity_poly.pdbx_seq_one_letter_code
_entity_poly.pdbx_strand_id
1 'polypeptide(L)'
;MSHQYRPLVDSLQHITEWKDSSVASKAEQLRVAVCRGSFVLSLAVLSKVLALALPLSKSFQDSCLEIWEAAEKLYGDLIPLPRNISRQINRSIDPKENGILPIDGVENFFGERYSVVPRQIASTPQ
;
A
#
# COMPACT_ATOMS: atom_id res chain seq x y z
N MET A 1 -33.27 18.35 -26.19
CA MET A 1 -32.30 17.27 -25.95
C MET A 1 -31.03 17.62 -26.68
N SER A 2 -29.89 17.64 -25.99
CA SER A 2 -28.59 18.11 -26.48
C SER A 2 -28.17 17.35 -27.75
N HIS A 3 -27.79 18.08 -28.81
CA HIS A 3 -27.36 17.53 -30.10
C HIS A 3 -26.18 16.54 -30.01
N GLN A 4 -25.49 16.52 -28.87
CA GLN A 4 -24.30 15.71 -28.59
C GLN A 4 -24.56 14.19 -28.62
N TYR A 5 -25.76 13.73 -28.30
CA TYR A 5 -26.09 12.29 -28.28
C TYR A 5 -26.76 11.78 -29.57
N ARG A 6 -27.05 12.67 -30.54
CA ARG A 6 -27.71 12.27 -31.80
C ARG A 6 -26.95 11.19 -32.58
N PRO A 7 -25.63 11.31 -32.83
CA PRO A 7 -24.89 10.29 -33.58
C PRO A 7 -24.92 8.92 -32.90
N LEU A 8 -24.96 8.91 -31.56
CA LEU A 8 -25.02 7.69 -30.77
C LEU A 8 -26.40 7.02 -30.88
N VAL A 9 -27.48 7.81 -30.82
CA VAL A 9 -28.85 7.30 -31.02
C VAL A 9 -29.04 6.77 -32.44
N ASP A 10 -28.52 7.49 -33.45
CA ASP A 10 -28.60 7.09 -34.86
C ASP A 10 -27.82 5.79 -35.13
N SER A 11 -26.64 5.65 -34.51
CA SER A 11 -25.84 4.42 -34.60
C SER A 11 -26.51 3.24 -33.92
N LEU A 12 -27.13 3.46 -32.74
CA LEU A 12 -27.87 2.42 -32.04
C LEU A 12 -29.11 1.98 -32.84
N GLN A 13 -29.82 2.93 -33.46
CA GLN A 13 -30.94 2.63 -34.36
C GLN A 13 -30.52 1.69 -35.49
N HIS A 14 -29.39 1.95 -36.15
CA HIS A 14 -28.87 1.07 -37.21
C HIS A 14 -28.52 -0.35 -36.68
N ILE A 15 -28.05 -0.47 -35.45
CA ILE A 15 -27.75 -1.77 -34.83
C ILE A 15 -29.03 -2.55 -34.46
N THR A 16 -30.13 -1.85 -34.13
CA THR A 16 -31.41 -2.53 -33.85
C THR A 16 -31.99 -3.24 -35.07
N GLU A 17 -31.59 -2.86 -36.29
CA GLU A 17 -32.03 -3.49 -37.54
C GLU A 17 -31.24 -4.76 -37.88
N TRP A 18 -30.24 -5.12 -37.07
CA TRP A 18 -29.42 -6.30 -37.32
C TRP A 18 -30.20 -7.59 -37.09
N LYS A 19 -29.82 -8.63 -37.85
CA LYS A 19 -30.45 -9.96 -37.79
C LYS A 19 -30.25 -10.68 -36.43
N ASP A 20 -29.23 -10.28 -35.67
CA ASP A 20 -28.96 -10.82 -34.34
C ASP A 20 -29.89 -10.16 -33.30
N SER A 21 -30.92 -10.89 -32.87
CA SER A 21 -31.93 -10.42 -31.92
C SER A 21 -31.35 -10.07 -30.54
N SER A 22 -30.22 -10.67 -30.15
CA SER A 22 -29.56 -10.40 -28.87
C SER A 22 -28.84 -9.05 -28.90
N VAL A 23 -28.12 -8.77 -29.99
CA VAL A 23 -27.42 -7.49 -30.16
C VAL A 23 -28.41 -6.36 -30.40
N ALA A 24 -29.42 -6.59 -31.23
CA ALA A 24 -30.48 -5.62 -31.52
C ALA A 24 -31.27 -5.22 -30.25
N SER A 25 -31.64 -6.19 -29.41
CA SER A 25 -32.37 -5.91 -28.17
C SER A 25 -31.56 -5.12 -27.14
N LYS A 26 -30.26 -5.41 -27.00
CA LYS A 26 -29.36 -4.62 -26.14
C LYS A 26 -29.15 -3.20 -26.65
N ALA A 27 -29.00 -3.04 -27.97
CA ALA A 27 -28.87 -1.73 -28.60
C ALA A 27 -30.14 -0.89 -28.39
N GLU A 28 -31.32 -1.50 -28.49
CA GLU A 28 -32.60 -0.81 -28.23
C GLU A 28 -32.73 -0.40 -26.76
N GLN A 29 -32.40 -1.29 -25.82
CA GLN A 29 -32.41 -0.95 -24.40
C GLN A 29 -31.46 0.21 -24.08
N LEU A 30 -30.27 0.21 -24.67
CA LEU A 30 -29.31 1.29 -24.51
C LEU A 30 -29.80 2.59 -25.15
N ARG A 31 -30.43 2.52 -26.33
CA ARG A 31 -31.04 3.66 -27.03
C ARG A 31 -32.10 4.32 -26.16
N VAL A 32 -33.00 3.51 -25.59
CA VAL A 32 -34.05 3.97 -24.68
C VAL A 32 -33.46 4.55 -23.38
N ALA A 33 -32.40 3.93 -22.84
CA ALA A 33 -31.73 4.42 -21.64
C ALA A 33 -31.07 5.79 -21.86
N VAL A 34 -30.39 6.00 -22.99
CA VAL A 34 -29.74 7.29 -23.32
C VAL A 34 -30.77 8.40 -23.54
N CYS A 35 -31.98 8.08 -23.99
CA CYS A 35 -33.09 9.04 -24.06
C CYS A 35 -33.67 9.43 -22.69
N ARG A 36 -33.34 8.70 -21.61
CA ARG A 36 -33.76 9.06 -20.25
C ARG A 36 -32.83 10.11 -19.68
N GLY A 37 -33.41 11.25 -19.30
CA GLY A 37 -32.66 12.36 -18.68
C GLY A 37 -31.88 11.95 -17.43
N SER A 38 -32.40 11.01 -16.63
CA SER A 38 -31.72 10.48 -15.44
C SER A 38 -30.42 9.74 -15.80
N PHE A 39 -30.40 8.97 -16.87
CA PHE A 39 -29.20 8.28 -17.34
C PHE A 39 -28.13 9.28 -17.80
N VAL A 40 -28.53 10.28 -18.60
CA VAL A 40 -27.63 11.33 -19.09
C VAL A 40 -27.05 12.15 -17.93
N LEU A 41 -27.88 12.53 -16.96
CA LEU A 41 -27.45 13.24 -15.75
C LEU A 41 -26.46 12.40 -14.94
N SER A 42 -26.77 11.12 -14.69
CA SER A 42 -25.88 10.21 -13.96
C SER A 42 -24.55 10.02 -14.69
N LEU A 43 -24.57 9.84 -16.01
CA LEU A 43 -23.36 9.70 -16.82
C LEU A 43 -22.51 10.98 -16.80
N ALA A 44 -23.13 12.15 -16.89
CA ALA A 44 -22.44 13.43 -16.82
C ALA A 44 -21.80 13.68 -15.45
N VAL A 45 -22.52 13.38 -14.36
CA VAL A 45 -21.98 13.47 -12.99
C VAL A 45 -20.84 12.49 -12.81
N LEU A 46 -21.01 11.24 -13.22
CA LEU A 46 -19.98 10.21 -13.12
C LEU A 46 -18.72 10.61 -13.90
N SER A 47 -18.87 11.14 -15.11
CA SER A 47 -17.74 11.63 -15.92
C SER A 47 -16.97 12.73 -15.21
N LYS A 48 -17.66 13.69 -14.57
CA LYS A 48 -17.01 14.75 -13.77
C LYS A 48 -16.32 14.19 -12.52
N VAL A 49 -16.98 13.28 -11.80
CA VAL A 49 -16.40 12.64 -10.61
C VAL A 49 -15.14 11.87 -10.99
N LEU A 50 -15.17 11.10 -12.08
CA LEU A 50 -14.00 10.38 -12.58
C LEU A 50 -12.87 11.33 -13.02
N ALA A 51 -13.20 12.43 -13.69
CA ALA A 51 -12.22 13.43 -14.11
C ALA A 51 -11.47 14.05 -12.93
N LEU A 52 -12.09 14.12 -11.74
CA LEU A 52 -11.46 14.59 -10.50
C LEU A 52 -10.78 13.45 -9.73
N ALA A 53 -11.44 12.30 -9.63
CA ALA A 53 -10.95 11.17 -8.86
C ALA A 53 -9.68 10.58 -9.45
N LEU A 54 -9.57 10.46 -10.79
CA LEU A 54 -8.41 9.84 -11.44
C LEU A 54 -7.10 10.62 -11.20
N PRO A 55 -7.02 11.95 -11.42
CA PRO A 55 -5.82 12.71 -11.07
C PRO A 55 -5.51 12.69 -9.56
N LEU A 56 -6.54 12.74 -8.71
CA LEU A 56 -6.35 12.72 -7.26
C LEU A 56 -5.79 11.37 -6.79
N SER A 57 -6.31 10.26 -7.32
CA SER A 57 -5.78 8.92 -7.08
C SER A 57 -4.33 8.81 -7.54
N LYS A 58 -3.99 9.38 -8.70
CA LYS A 58 -2.61 9.42 -9.17
C LYS A 58 -1.71 10.22 -8.23
N SER A 59 -2.10 11.43 -7.84
CA SER A 59 -1.32 12.26 -6.91
C SER A 59 -1.11 11.58 -5.55
N PHE A 60 -2.13 10.86 -5.05
CA PHE A 60 -2.00 10.08 -3.82
C PHE A 60 -1.06 8.89 -3.98
N GLN A 61 -1.14 8.16 -5.09
CA GLN A 61 -0.22 7.07 -5.41
C GLN A 61 1.23 7.56 -5.51
N ASP A 62 1.45 8.69 -6.20
CA ASP A 62 2.78 9.31 -6.35
C ASP A 62 3.34 9.72 -4.96
N SER A 63 2.51 10.35 -4.12
CA SER A 63 2.90 10.72 -2.75
C SER A 63 3.24 9.50 -1.88
N CYS A 64 2.45 8.41 -1.98
CA CYS A 64 2.75 7.17 -1.27
C CYS A 64 4.07 6.54 -1.74
N LEU A 65 4.39 6.62 -3.02
CA LEU A 65 5.63 6.11 -3.59
C LEU A 65 6.83 6.92 -3.08
N GLU A 66 6.74 8.25 -3.05
CA GLU A 66 7.78 9.11 -2.48
C GLU A 66 8.05 8.82 -1.00
N ILE A 67 6.99 8.65 -0.20
CA ILE A 67 7.11 8.29 1.22
C ILE A 67 7.79 6.94 1.38
N TRP A 68 7.45 5.97 0.54
CA TRP A 68 8.06 4.64 0.58
C TRP A 68 9.55 4.70 0.22
N GLU A 69 9.92 5.43 -0.83
CA GLU A 69 11.32 5.60 -1.23
C GLU A 69 12.14 6.34 -0.15
N ALA A 70 11.55 7.33 0.50
CA ALA A 70 12.18 8.02 1.63
C ALA A 70 12.37 7.08 2.84
N ALA A 71 11.37 6.24 3.13
CA ALA A 71 11.47 5.25 4.20
C ALA A 71 12.53 4.18 3.89
N GLU A 72 12.64 3.74 2.64
CA GLU A 72 13.66 2.79 2.20
C GLU A 72 15.08 3.38 2.31
N LYS A 73 15.27 4.64 1.92
CA LYS A 73 16.55 5.36 2.11
C LYS A 73 16.91 5.48 3.59
N LEU A 74 15.97 5.88 4.45
CA LEU A 74 16.21 5.95 5.89
C LEU A 74 16.57 4.59 6.48
N TYR A 75 15.89 3.52 6.07
CA TYR A 75 16.21 2.17 6.53
C TYR A 75 17.61 1.74 6.03
N GLY A 76 17.92 2.04 4.77
CA GLY A 76 19.23 1.82 4.16
C GLY A 76 20.37 2.56 4.85
N ASP A 77 20.13 3.79 5.33
CA ASP A 77 21.10 4.61 6.07
C ASP A 77 21.24 4.18 7.55
N LEU A 78 20.17 3.66 8.14
CA LEU A 78 20.17 3.12 9.49
C LEU A 78 20.87 1.77 9.62
N ILE A 79 21.14 1.04 8.53
CA ILE A 79 21.94 -0.21 8.57
C ILE A 79 23.45 0.06 8.75
N PRO A 80 24.10 0.98 8.00
CA PRO A 80 25.50 1.32 8.19
C PRO A 80 25.74 2.21 9.40
N LEU A 81 24.73 2.93 9.94
CA LEU A 81 24.90 3.82 11.08
C LEU A 81 25.36 3.08 12.37
N PRO A 82 24.70 1.99 12.84
CA PRO A 82 25.20 1.14 13.93
C PRO A 82 26.55 0.52 13.60
N ARG A 83 26.78 0.16 12.32
CA ARG A 83 28.01 -0.48 11.86
C ARG A 83 29.21 0.47 11.90
N ASN A 84 29.01 1.74 11.55
CA ASN A 84 30.01 2.80 11.60
C ASN A 84 30.28 3.24 13.04
N ILE A 85 29.24 3.34 13.88
CA ILE A 85 29.37 3.62 15.32
C ILE A 85 30.15 2.49 16.02
N SER A 86 29.78 1.22 15.78
CA SER A 86 30.51 0.07 16.31
C SER A 86 31.97 0.03 15.86
N ARG A 87 32.24 0.34 14.59
CA ARG A 87 33.62 0.41 14.06
C ARG A 87 34.42 1.58 14.63
N GLN A 88 33.78 2.69 14.98
CA GLN A 88 34.44 3.80 15.68
C GLN A 88 34.77 3.42 17.13
N ILE A 89 33.82 2.83 17.87
CA ILE A 89 34.03 2.40 19.26
C ILE A 89 35.21 1.42 19.35
N ASN A 90 35.25 0.43 18.44
CA ASN A 90 36.35 -0.54 18.40
C ASN A 90 37.71 0.05 18.00
N ARG A 91 37.75 1.25 17.37
CA ARG A 91 39.00 1.96 17.05
C ARG A 91 39.43 2.94 18.13
N SER A 92 38.50 3.45 18.96
CA SER A 92 38.82 4.31 20.09
C SER A 92 39.26 3.56 21.34
N ILE A 93 38.96 2.25 21.41
CA ILE A 93 39.50 1.37 22.44
C ILE A 93 40.94 1.01 22.01
N ASP A 94 41.91 1.80 22.48
CA ASP A 94 43.32 1.44 22.39
C ASP A 94 43.55 0.16 23.23
N PRO A 95 44.14 -0.93 22.69
CA PRO A 95 44.30 -2.20 23.43
C PRO A 95 45.21 -2.11 24.66
N LYS A 96 45.78 -0.93 24.96
CA LYS A 96 46.82 -0.78 25.98
C LYS A 96 46.36 -0.27 27.34
N GLU A 97 45.09 0.08 27.50
CA GLU A 97 44.59 0.51 28.80
C GLU A 97 43.17 -0.04 28.95
N ASN A 98 43.07 -1.25 29.50
CA ASN A 98 41.95 -1.80 30.28
C ASN A 98 42.18 -3.31 30.41
N GLY A 99 42.97 -3.70 31.41
CA GLY A 99 42.94 -5.06 31.93
C GLY A 99 41.56 -5.34 32.52
N ILE A 100 40.62 -5.79 31.70
CA ILE A 100 39.34 -6.32 32.15
C ILE A 100 39.28 -7.78 31.70
N LEU A 101 39.22 -8.64 32.71
CA LEU A 101 39.07 -10.10 32.63
C LEU A 101 37.97 -10.53 31.64
N PRO A 102 38.08 -11.72 31.04
CA PRO A 102 37.11 -12.20 30.06
C PRO A 102 35.73 -12.30 30.72
N ILE A 103 34.77 -11.50 30.26
CA ILE A 103 33.36 -11.67 30.60
C ILE A 103 32.86 -12.86 29.78
N ASP A 104 32.95 -14.02 30.40
CA ASP A 104 32.09 -15.16 30.12
C ASP A 104 30.64 -14.72 30.33
N GLY A 105 29.81 -14.78 29.29
CA GLY A 105 28.38 -14.46 29.38
C GLY A 105 27.89 -13.30 28.50
N VAL A 106 27.85 -13.50 27.18
CA VAL A 106 26.93 -12.76 26.28
C VAL A 106 26.22 -13.74 25.33
N GLU A 107 25.76 -14.86 25.88
CA GLU A 107 24.65 -15.60 25.28
C GLU A 107 23.42 -15.31 26.14
N ASN A 108 22.71 -14.19 25.91
CA ASN A 108 21.36 -13.95 26.48
C ASN A 108 20.65 -12.70 25.95
N PHE A 109 20.94 -12.23 24.72
CA PHE A 109 20.20 -11.07 24.16
C PHE A 109 19.27 -11.40 22.99
N PHE A 110 19.22 -12.65 22.52
CA PHE A 110 18.25 -13.10 21.53
C PHE A 110 17.75 -14.49 21.86
N GLY A 111 16.51 -14.61 22.34
CA GLY A 111 15.80 -15.88 22.30
C GLY A 111 14.88 -16.15 23.47
N GLU A 112 13.58 -16.12 23.17
CA GLU A 112 12.55 -16.97 23.76
C GLU A 112 12.05 -16.71 25.18
N ARG A 113 10.83 -16.17 25.19
CA ARG A 113 9.82 -16.49 26.19
C ARG A 113 9.66 -18.01 26.30
N TYR A 114 9.94 -18.62 27.45
CA TYR A 114 9.09 -19.67 28.03
C TYR A 114 9.22 -19.67 29.56
N SER A 115 8.07 -19.74 30.19
CA SER A 115 7.82 -19.77 31.64
C SER A 115 8.35 -21.04 32.29
N VAL A 116 9.16 -20.94 33.36
CA VAL A 116 9.14 -21.91 34.46
C VAL A 116 9.39 -21.22 35.81
N VAL A 117 8.42 -21.43 36.71
CA VAL A 117 8.28 -21.08 38.13
C VAL A 117 9.59 -21.14 38.96
N PRO A 118 9.83 -20.21 39.93
CA PRO A 118 10.95 -20.33 40.85
C PRO A 118 10.68 -21.41 41.90
N ARG A 119 11.46 -22.49 41.92
CA ARG A 119 11.53 -23.40 43.07
C ARG A 119 12.41 -22.74 44.14
N GLN A 120 11.78 -22.25 45.20
CA GLN A 120 12.45 -21.86 46.45
C GLN A 120 13.20 -23.06 47.02
N ILE A 121 14.51 -22.94 47.24
CA ILE A 121 15.27 -23.85 48.10
C ILE A 121 15.12 -23.30 49.52
N ALA A 122 14.25 -23.91 50.32
CA ALA A 122 14.23 -23.71 51.76
C ALA A 122 15.08 -24.81 52.40
N SER A 123 16.19 -24.40 52.99
CA SER A 123 17.01 -25.20 53.89
C SER A 123 16.22 -25.62 55.14
N THR A 124 16.40 -26.86 55.58
CA THR A 124 16.29 -27.23 57.00
C THR A 124 17.53 -28.01 57.41
N PRO A 125 18.17 -27.67 58.54
CA PRO A 125 19.20 -28.51 59.15
C PRO A 125 18.56 -29.73 59.86
N GLN A 126 19.43 -30.66 60.25
CA GLN A 126 19.16 -31.98 60.83
C GLN A 126 18.06 -32.04 61.89
#